data_AF-M1BHP6-F1
#
_entry.id   AF-M1BHP6-F1
#
_cell.length_a   1.000
_cell.length_b   1.000
_cell.length_c   1.000
_cell.angle_alpha   90.00
_cell.angle_beta   90.00
_cell.angle_gamma   90.00
#
_symmetry.space_group_name_H-M   'P 1'
#
loop_
_entity.id
_entity.type
_entity.pdbx_description
1 polymer ?
#
loop_
_entity_poly.entity_id
_entity_poly.type
_entity_poly.pdbx_seq_one_letter_code
_entity_poly.pdbx_strand_id
1 'polypeptide(L)'
;MSPLSNNSLFLDYNRNPFLMFFHRGMNVSLSTDDPLQIHLTKEPLVEEYSVAAKVWKLSSCDLCEIARNSVYQSGFNHADKRHWLGNKYYKRGPQGNDIHKTNVPNTRISFRHETWKEEMQYVYRGKTILPEDVEH
;
A
#
# COMPACT_ATOMS: atom_id res chain seq x y z
N MET A 1 -0.55 2.95 8.93
CA MET A 1 -0.38 4.34 9.41
C MET A 1 -1.77 4.93 9.57
N SER A 2 -2.02 5.67 10.65
CA SER A 2 -3.35 6.19 10.98
C SER A 2 -3.37 7.73 10.98
N PRO A 3 -3.43 8.39 9.81
CA PRO A 3 -3.37 9.84 9.67
C PRO A 3 -4.39 10.62 10.52
N LEU A 4 -5.64 10.17 10.62
CA LEU A 4 -6.65 10.82 11.45
C LEU A 4 -6.29 10.74 12.94
N SER A 5 -5.83 9.58 13.42
CA SER A 5 -5.29 9.43 14.79
C SER A 5 -4.13 10.39 15.03
N ASN A 6 -3.14 10.40 14.13
CA ASN A 6 -1.95 11.25 14.26
C ASN A 6 -2.32 12.74 14.32
N ASN A 7 -3.31 13.17 13.53
CA ASN A 7 -3.84 14.52 13.55
C ASN A 7 -4.50 14.90 14.87
N SER A 8 -5.24 13.98 15.49
CA SER A 8 -5.87 14.22 16.78
C SER A 8 -4.87 14.30 17.94
N LEU A 9 -3.71 13.65 17.82
CA LEU A 9 -2.77 13.49 18.93
C LEU A 9 -1.54 14.41 18.87
N PHE A 10 -0.84 14.50 17.74
CA PHE A 10 0.51 15.10 17.73
C PHE A 10 1.01 15.69 16.39
N LEU A 11 0.32 15.50 15.27
CA LEU A 11 0.81 15.94 13.96
C LEU A 11 -0.32 16.34 13.01
N ASP A 12 -0.37 17.62 12.64
CA ASP A 12 -1.33 18.14 11.65
C ASP A 12 -1.43 17.24 10.42
N TYR A 13 -2.66 16.98 9.96
CA TYR A 13 -2.94 16.02 8.89
C TYR A 13 -2.13 16.28 7.61
N ASN A 14 -1.98 17.55 7.23
CA ASN A 14 -1.23 17.96 6.04
C ASN A 14 0.28 17.75 6.17
N ARG A 15 0.79 17.61 7.39
CA ARG A 15 2.20 17.35 7.70
C ARG A 15 2.49 15.87 7.87
N ASN A 16 1.48 15.01 7.78
CA ASN A 16 1.65 13.58 7.89
C ASN A 16 2.55 13.04 6.74
N PRO A 17 3.59 12.24 7.03
CA PRO A 17 4.53 11.79 6.01
C PRO A 17 3.98 10.69 5.10
N PHE A 18 2.76 10.19 5.34
CA PHE A 18 2.15 9.10 4.58
C PHE A 18 2.23 9.33 3.06
N LEU A 19 1.78 10.51 2.60
CA LEU A 19 1.74 10.81 1.16
C LEU A 19 3.15 10.78 0.54
N MET A 20 4.13 11.34 1.25
CA MET A 20 5.53 11.32 0.83
C MET A 20 6.07 9.90 0.74
N PHE A 21 5.80 9.06 1.74
CA PHE A 21 6.22 7.66 1.72
C PHE A 21 5.55 6.87 0.60
N PHE A 22 4.25 7.10 0.37
CA PHE A 22 3.52 6.49 -0.72
C PHE A 22 4.10 6.89 -2.09
N HIS A 23 4.38 8.17 -2.32
CA HIS A 23 4.99 8.61 -3.58
C HIS A 23 6.38 8.01 -3.79
N ARG A 24 7.19 7.87 -2.73
CA ARG A 24 8.50 7.20 -2.77
C ARG A 24 8.44 5.68 -2.93
N GLY A 25 7.24 5.08 -2.99
CA GLY A 25 7.07 3.64 -3.21
C GLY A 25 7.34 2.78 -1.99
N MET A 26 7.29 3.36 -0.80
CA MET A 26 7.39 2.61 0.45
C MET A 26 6.15 1.71 0.62
N ASN A 27 6.33 0.56 1.28
CA ASN A 27 5.24 -0.36 1.59
C ASN A 27 4.37 0.21 2.74
N VAL A 28 3.40 1.06 2.38
CA VAL A 28 2.53 1.76 3.33
C VAL A 28 1.07 1.32 3.19
N SER A 29 0.35 1.37 4.31
CA SER A 29 -1.08 1.06 4.42
C SER A 29 -1.76 2.08 5.33
N LEU A 30 -3.06 2.32 5.11
CA LEU A 30 -3.90 3.13 6.00
C LEU A 30 -4.56 2.24 7.05
N SER A 31 -4.67 2.76 8.27
CA SER A 31 -5.22 2.09 9.45
C SER A 31 -6.01 3.07 10.31
N THR A 32 -6.85 2.58 11.23
CA THR A 32 -7.75 3.43 12.03
C THR A 32 -7.19 3.83 13.39
N ASP A 33 -6.33 3.00 14.01
CA ASP A 33 -5.92 3.12 15.42
C ASP A 33 -7.11 2.92 16.39
N ASP A 34 -7.72 4.00 16.90
CA ASP A 34 -8.83 4.00 17.87
C ASP A 34 -10.16 4.46 17.23
N PRO A 35 -10.86 3.59 16.47
CA PRO A 35 -12.02 4.00 15.67
C PRO A 35 -13.19 4.55 16.50
N LEU A 36 -13.31 4.14 17.77
CA LEU A 36 -14.35 4.63 18.66
C LEU A 36 -14.15 6.11 19.05
N GLN A 37 -12.91 6.57 19.10
CA GLN A 37 -12.57 7.93 19.55
C GLN A 37 -12.42 8.90 18.37
N ILE A 38 -12.01 8.41 17.21
CA ILE A 38 -11.54 9.25 16.10
C ILE A 38 -12.60 9.36 14.98
N HIS A 39 -13.28 8.26 14.65
CA HIS A 39 -14.11 8.17 13.45
C HIS A 39 -15.57 8.48 13.75
N LEU A 40 -16.25 9.12 12.80
CA LEU A 40 -17.65 9.55 12.95
C LEU A 40 -18.64 8.65 12.20
N THR A 41 -18.14 7.91 11.21
CA THR A 41 -18.97 7.06 10.36
C THR A 41 -19.08 5.64 10.91
N LYS A 42 -20.03 4.86 10.37
CA LYS A 42 -20.16 3.43 10.68
C LYS A 42 -19.02 2.58 10.11
N GLU A 43 -18.27 3.11 9.14
CA GLU A 43 -17.21 2.40 8.42
C GLU A 43 -15.87 3.14 8.61
N PRO A 44 -15.22 3.00 9.78
CA PRO A 44 -14.11 3.88 10.18
C PRO A 44 -12.91 3.79 9.23
N LEU A 45 -12.56 2.59 8.75
CA LEU A 45 -11.46 2.45 7.79
C LEU A 45 -11.81 3.10 6.44
N VAL A 46 -13.06 3.00 5.99
CA VAL A 46 -13.51 3.63 4.73
C VAL A 46 -13.46 5.15 4.85
N GLU A 47 -13.79 5.70 6.02
CA GLU A 47 -13.63 7.11 6.32
C GLU A 47 -12.16 7.56 6.25
N GLU A 48 -11.23 6.78 6.81
CA GLU A 48 -9.78 7.04 6.69
C GLU A 48 -9.35 7.17 5.22
N TYR A 49 -9.74 6.19 4.39
CA TYR A 49 -9.45 6.20 2.95
C TYR A 49 -10.11 7.39 2.24
N SER A 50 -11.34 7.74 2.63
CA SER A 50 -12.12 8.82 2.01
C SER A 50 -11.51 10.19 2.31
N VAL A 51 -11.11 10.44 3.55
CA VAL A 51 -10.43 11.69 3.94
C VAL A 51 -9.08 11.79 3.26
N ALA A 52 -8.27 10.72 3.29
CA ALA A 52 -6.99 10.66 2.58
C ALA A 52 -7.13 10.95 1.08
N ALA A 53 -8.14 10.35 0.42
CA ALA A 53 -8.41 10.60 -0.98
C ALA A 53 -8.73 12.07 -1.29
N LYS A 54 -9.55 12.71 -0.46
CA LYS A 54 -9.98 14.10 -0.68
C LYS A 54 -8.90 15.12 -0.36
N VAL A 55 -8.16 14.91 0.72
CA VAL A 55 -7.11 15.83 1.17
C VAL A 55 -5.87 15.71 0.29
N TRP A 56 -5.37 14.49 0.06
CA TRP A 56 -4.16 14.24 -0.73
C TRP A 56 -4.39 14.02 -2.23
N LYS A 57 -5.65 14.15 -2.69
CA LYS A 57 -6.03 14.01 -4.10
C LYS A 57 -5.64 12.64 -4.69
N LEU A 58 -5.77 11.58 -3.90
CA LEU A 58 -5.48 10.22 -4.35
C LEU A 58 -6.53 9.74 -5.36
N SER A 59 -6.07 9.11 -6.43
CA SER A 59 -6.92 8.46 -7.42
C SER A 59 -7.43 7.10 -6.92
N SER A 60 -8.41 6.52 -7.61
CA SER A 60 -8.86 5.15 -7.33
C SER A 60 -7.72 4.13 -7.43
N CYS A 61 -6.83 4.30 -8.41
CA CYS A 61 -5.62 3.48 -8.57
C CYS A 61 -4.73 3.54 -7.32
N ASP A 62 -4.54 4.73 -6.75
CA ASP A 62 -3.72 4.91 -5.54
C ASP A 62 -4.36 4.25 -4.32
N LEU A 63 -5.66 4.42 -4.13
CA LEU A 63 -6.38 3.79 -3.02
C LEU A 63 -6.36 2.26 -3.14
N CYS A 64 -6.55 1.72 -4.35
CA CYS A 64 -6.46 0.29 -4.61
C CYS A 64 -5.04 -0.24 -4.37
N GLU A 65 -3.99 0.52 -4.70
CA GLU A 65 -2.60 0.15 -4.40
C GLU A 65 -2.36 0.09 -2.88
N ILE A 66 -2.83 1.09 -2.13
CA ILE A 66 -2.72 1.12 -0.67
C ILE A 66 -3.48 -0.04 -0.03
N ALA A 67 -4.72 -0.32 -0.48
CA ALA A 67 -5.52 -1.44 -0.01
C ALA A 67 -4.90 -2.80 -0.37
N ARG A 68 -4.33 -2.94 -1.58
CA ARG A 68 -3.58 -4.14 -1.98
C ARG A 68 -2.40 -4.38 -1.04
N ASN A 69 -1.62 -3.34 -0.74
CA ASN A 69 -0.46 -3.43 0.14
C ASN A 69 -0.82 -3.79 1.58
N SER A 70 -1.97 -3.34 2.09
CA SER A 70 -2.44 -3.73 3.43
C SER A 70 -2.68 -5.24 3.53
N VAL A 71 -3.20 -5.88 2.47
CA VAL A 71 -3.34 -7.35 2.42
C VAL A 71 -1.97 -8.04 2.39
N TYR A 72 -0.98 -7.50 1.67
CA TYR A 72 0.39 -8.04 1.73
C TYR A 72 0.97 -7.99 3.14
N GLN A 73 0.80 -6.86 3.84
CA GLN A 73 1.28 -6.62 5.21
C GLN A 73 0.52 -7.40 6.28
N SER A 74 -0.69 -7.87 5.97
CA SER A 74 -1.53 -8.59 6.92
C SER A 74 -0.94 -9.95 7.32
N GLY A 75 -1.37 -10.47 8.48
CA GLY A 75 -1.04 -11.82 8.95
C GLY A 75 -1.96 -12.93 8.43
N PHE A 76 -2.80 -12.67 7.42
CA PHE A 76 -3.73 -13.68 6.89
C PHE A 76 -2.98 -14.85 6.24
N ASN A 77 -3.63 -16.02 6.25
CA ASN A 77 -3.04 -17.21 5.65
C ASN A 77 -2.91 -17.09 4.13
N HIS A 78 -2.13 -17.98 3.53
CA HIS A 78 -1.88 -17.99 2.09
C HIS A 78 -3.16 -18.17 1.26
N ALA A 79 -4.12 -18.97 1.72
CA ALA A 79 -5.35 -19.25 0.98
C ALA A 79 -6.23 -17.98 0.84
N ASP A 80 -6.35 -17.20 1.93
CA ASP A 80 -7.10 -15.94 1.94
C ASP A 80 -6.41 -14.89 1.08
N LYS A 81 -5.09 -14.71 1.22
CA LYS A 81 -4.32 -13.79 0.36
C LYS A 81 -4.43 -14.17 -1.11
N ARG A 82 -4.39 -15.47 -1.44
CA ARG A 82 -4.60 -15.97 -2.81
C ARG A 82 -6.01 -15.68 -3.32
N HIS A 83 -7.01 -15.83 -2.45
CA HIS A 83 -8.39 -15.52 -2.79
C HIS A 83 -8.58 -14.03 -3.07
N TRP A 84 -8.00 -13.12 -2.29
CA TRP A 84 -8.17 -11.67 -2.47
C TRP A 84 -7.25 -11.03 -3.51
N LEU A 85 -5.99 -11.48 -3.63
CA LEU A 85 -4.98 -10.84 -4.48
C LEU A 85 -4.73 -11.56 -5.80
N GLY A 86 -5.06 -12.85 -5.86
CA GLY A 86 -4.85 -13.70 -7.03
C GLY A 86 -3.89 -14.86 -6.79
N ASN A 87 -3.93 -15.84 -7.69
CA ASN A 87 -3.19 -17.10 -7.55
C ASN A 87 -1.67 -16.93 -7.48
N LYS A 88 -1.15 -15.89 -8.11
CA LYS A 88 0.29 -15.62 -8.23
C LYS A 88 0.75 -14.47 -7.33
N TYR A 89 -0.02 -14.07 -6.31
CA TYR A 89 0.30 -12.89 -5.50
C TYR A 89 1.70 -12.91 -4.86
N TYR A 90 2.26 -14.11 -4.62
CA TYR A 90 3.60 -14.28 -4.06
C TYR A 90 4.73 -13.94 -5.05
N LYS A 91 4.45 -13.82 -6.35
CA LYS A 91 5.43 -13.37 -7.35
C LYS A 91 5.65 -11.87 -7.23
N ARG A 92 6.90 -11.44 -7.32
CA ARG A 92 7.28 -10.03 -7.32
C ARG A 92 7.03 -9.40 -8.70
N GLY A 93 6.66 -8.12 -8.70
CA GLY A 93 6.41 -7.36 -9.92
C GLY A 93 5.04 -7.63 -10.55
N PRO A 94 4.84 -7.25 -11.82
CA PRO A 94 3.51 -7.27 -12.46
C PRO A 94 2.94 -8.68 -12.63
N GLN A 95 3.78 -9.72 -12.67
CA GLN A 95 3.33 -11.11 -12.81
C GLN A 95 2.54 -11.61 -11.60
N GLY A 96 2.76 -11.02 -10.42
CA GLY A 96 2.02 -11.33 -9.21
C GLY A 96 0.78 -10.46 -9.01
N ASN A 97 0.41 -9.65 -9.98
CA ASN A 97 -0.77 -8.80 -9.90
C ASN A 97 -1.91 -9.34 -10.77
N ASP A 98 -3.04 -9.66 -10.12
CA ASP A 98 -4.29 -9.93 -10.82
C ASP A 98 -5.15 -8.67 -10.76
N ILE A 99 -5.26 -7.95 -11.88
CA ILE A 99 -6.02 -6.70 -11.96
C ILE A 99 -7.52 -6.90 -11.69
N HIS A 100 -8.07 -8.07 -12.01
CA HIS A 100 -9.50 -8.34 -11.81
C HIS A 100 -9.86 -8.48 -10.33
N LYS A 101 -8.87 -8.72 -9.46
CA LYS A 101 -9.05 -8.79 -8.01
C LYS A 101 -8.55 -7.55 -7.28
N THR A 102 -7.41 -7.02 -7.70
CA THR A 102 -6.74 -5.90 -7.02
C THR A 102 -7.19 -4.53 -7.52
N ASN A 103 -7.72 -4.46 -8.75
CA ASN A 103 -8.05 -3.23 -9.46
C ASN A 103 -6.87 -2.24 -9.60
N VAL A 104 -5.63 -2.72 -9.48
CA VAL A 104 -4.42 -1.92 -9.72
C VAL A 104 -3.87 -2.23 -11.11
N PRO A 105 -3.69 -1.23 -12.00
CA PRO A 105 -3.11 -1.42 -13.32
C PRO A 105 -1.71 -2.04 -13.26
N ASN A 106 -1.43 -3.00 -14.14
CA ASN A 106 -0.11 -3.62 -14.22
C ASN A 106 1.00 -2.60 -14.50
N THR A 107 0.72 -1.54 -15.27
CA THR A 107 1.68 -0.44 -15.50
C THR A 107 2.13 0.22 -14.19
N ARG A 108 1.23 0.38 -13.21
CA ARG A 108 1.57 0.93 -11.88
C ARG A 108 2.54 0.00 -11.16
N ILE A 109 2.25 -1.29 -11.15
CA ILE A 109 3.09 -2.31 -10.49
C ILE A 109 4.44 -2.46 -11.20
N SER A 110 4.47 -2.42 -12.53
CA SER A 110 5.70 -2.45 -13.32
C SER A 110 6.60 -1.27 -12.96
N PHE A 111 6.06 -0.05 -12.94
CA PHE A 111 6.81 1.14 -12.54
C PHE A 111 7.39 0.99 -11.13
N ARG A 112 6.58 0.63 -10.13
CA ARG A 112 7.06 0.41 -8.74
C ARG A 112 8.17 -0.63 -8.69
N HIS A 113 8.02 -1.72 -9.43
CA HIS A 113 8.97 -2.81 -9.44
C HIS A 113 10.28 -2.41 -10.14
N GLU A 114 10.23 -1.75 -11.29
CA GLU A 114 11.40 -1.28 -12.03
C GLU A 114 12.21 -0.26 -11.22
N THR A 115 11.56 0.76 -10.65
CA THR A 115 12.23 1.73 -9.77
C THR A 115 12.90 1.04 -8.59
N TRP A 116 12.22 0.11 -7.91
CA TRP A 116 12.84 -0.65 -6.81
C TRP A 116 14.06 -1.47 -7.27
N LYS A 117 13.99 -2.11 -8.45
CA LYS A 117 15.12 -2.88 -8.98
C LYS A 117 16.32 -1.97 -9.27
N GLU A 118 16.08 -0.80 -9.87
CA GLU A 118 17.13 0.18 -10.16
C GLU A 118 17.80 0.68 -8.87
N GLU A 119 17.01 1.03 -7.85
CA GLU A 119 17.52 1.48 -6.55
C GLU A 119 18.34 0.38 -5.85
N MET A 120 17.84 -0.86 -5.85
CA MET A 120 18.59 -1.99 -5.28
C MET A 120 19.91 -2.22 -6.03
N GLN A 121 19.89 -2.20 -7.37
CA GLN A 121 21.12 -2.33 -8.17
C GLN A 121 22.09 -1.19 -7.88
N TYR A 122 21.60 0.03 -7.72
CA TYR A 122 22.42 1.19 -7.38
C TYR A 122 23.11 1.02 -6.01
N VAL A 123 22.35 0.70 -4.96
CA VAL A 123 22.86 0.50 -3.59
C VAL A 123 23.91 -0.62 -3.54
N TYR A 124 23.65 -1.74 -4.22
CA TYR A 124 24.56 -2.89 -4.27
C TYR A 124 25.61 -2.80 -5.37
N ARG A 125 25.77 -1.64 -6.03
CA ARG A 125 26.77 -1.40 -7.09
C ARG A 125 26.74 -2.46 -8.21
N GLY A 126 25.55 -2.86 -8.62
CA GLY A 126 25.32 -3.84 -9.69
C GLY A 126 25.49 -5.31 -9.29
N LYS A 127 25.73 -5.61 -8.00
CA LYS A 127 26.08 -6.97 -7.54
C LYS A 127 24.92 -7.72 -6.87
N THR A 128 23.69 -7.22 -6.95
CA THR A 128 22.55 -7.84 -6.27
C THR A 128 21.81 -8.81 -7.19
N ILE A 129 21.49 -9.99 -6.65
CA ILE A 129 20.53 -10.93 -7.22
C ILE A 129 19.18 -10.59 -6.57
N LEU A 130 18.21 -10.23 -7.39
CA LEU A 130 16.91 -9.78 -6.90
C LEU A 130 15.98 -10.98 -6.74
N PRO A 131 15.25 -11.11 -5.62
CA PRO A 131 14.31 -12.20 -5.43
C PRO A 131 13.12 -12.12 -6.40
N GLU A 132 12.73 -13.26 -6.94
CA GLU A 132 11.54 -13.38 -7.81
C GLU A 132 10.24 -13.37 -7.02
N ASP A 133 10.29 -13.77 -5.75
CA ASP A 133 9.12 -13.86 -4.88
C ASP A 133 9.13 -12.73 -3.82
N VAL A 134 7.96 -12.47 -3.25
CA VAL A 134 7.77 -11.54 -2.14
C VAL A 134 8.06 -12.30 -0.84
N GLU A 135 8.87 -11.72 0.04
CA GLU A 135 9.17 -12.30 1.36
C GLU A 135 7.90 -12.35 2.22
N HIS A 136 7.75 -13.41 3.02
CA HIS A 136 6.62 -13.65 3.92
C HIS A 136 7.08 -13.54 5.37
#